data_AF-A0A6A6MT91-F1
#
_entry.id   AF-A0A6A6MT91-F1
#
_cell.length_a   1.000
_cell.length_b   1.000
_cell.length_c   1.000
_cell.angle_alpha   90.00
_cell.angle_beta   90.00
_cell.angle_gamma   90.00
#
_symmetry.space_group_name_H-M   'P 1'
#
loop_
_entity.id
_entity.type
_entity.pdbx_description
1 polymer ?
#
loop_
_entity_poly.entity_id
_entity_poly.type
_entity_poly.pdbx_seq_one_letter_code
_entity_poly.pdbx_strand_id
1 'polypeptide(L)'
;MALTGKLETEVEVKVAADKAYGIFRSQTHQLPNIASDMIHNAEIHEGDWETPGSIKSWNYTIEGNVLSLKETIEKIDEENKSITYKVVDGDVLKLYKSMKVTIQVTAKNDGSSLMKVIIDYEKLKEDSPDPHPYLEFAAKANLEAAARGHGTYLCWHADRRHEAISEKEKNNNNKGIKGEPHARDVRMKLGVWPGRAPLK
;
A
#
# COMPACT_ATOMS: atom_id res chain seq x y z
N MET A 1 30.29 2.55 6.01
CA MET A 1 28.99 2.38 6.70
C MET A 1 28.31 1.13 6.14
N ALA A 2 27.17 0.68 6.68
CA ALA A 2 26.51 -0.52 6.16
C ALA A 2 25.89 -0.21 4.78
N LEU A 3 26.41 -0.86 3.73
CA LEU A 3 25.83 -0.80 2.38
C LEU A 3 24.54 -1.63 2.29
N THR A 4 24.30 -2.51 3.27
CA THR A 4 23.09 -3.31 3.39
C THR A 4 22.14 -2.70 4.42
N GLY A 5 20.86 -2.65 4.08
CA GLY A 5 19.81 -2.18 4.97
C GLY A 5 18.54 -3.01 4.81
N LYS A 6 17.67 -2.92 5.81
CA LYS A 6 16.36 -3.56 5.84
C LYS A 6 15.32 -2.51 6.19
N LEU A 7 14.28 -2.41 5.38
CA LEU A 7 13.09 -1.58 5.64
C LEU A 7 11.90 -2.49 5.83
N GLU A 8 10.98 -2.12 6.73
CA GLU A 8 9.74 -2.85 6.94
C GLU A 8 8.59 -1.90 7.20
N THR A 9 7.41 -2.25 6.70
CA THR A 9 6.15 -1.55 6.94
C THR A 9 5.04 -2.55 7.18
N GLU A 10 4.07 -2.17 8.00
CA GLU A 10 2.96 -3.00 8.40
C GLU A 10 1.66 -2.25 8.11
N VAL A 11 0.76 -2.90 7.39
CA VAL A 11 -0.52 -2.34 6.96
C VAL A 11 -1.63 -3.26 7.42
N GLU A 12 -2.61 -2.70 8.13
CA GLU A 12 -3.80 -3.45 8.52
C GLU A 12 -4.76 -3.59 7.35
N VAL A 13 -5.15 -4.83 7.08
CA VAL A 13 -6.09 -5.22 6.04
C VAL A 13 -7.33 -5.81 6.72
N LYS A 14 -8.51 -5.25 6.46
CA LYS A 14 -9.80 -5.72 6.99
C LYS A 14 -10.32 -6.96 6.24
N VAL A 15 -9.45 -7.94 6.01
CA VAL A 15 -9.73 -9.21 5.33
C VAL A 15 -8.99 -10.31 6.08
N ALA A 16 -9.54 -11.53 6.14
CA ALA A 16 -8.87 -12.67 6.77
C ALA A 16 -7.56 -13.05 6.05
N ALA A 17 -6.57 -13.53 6.80
CA ALA A 17 -5.20 -13.67 6.31
C ALA A 17 -5.08 -14.69 5.19
N ASP A 18 -5.90 -15.73 5.27
CA ASP A 18 -6.02 -16.75 4.24
C ASP A 18 -6.50 -16.18 2.90
N LYS A 19 -7.53 -15.34 2.96
CA LYS A 19 -8.11 -14.70 1.79
C LYS A 19 -7.16 -13.64 1.21
N ALA A 20 -6.51 -12.85 2.08
CA ALA A 20 -5.48 -11.89 1.65
C ALA A 20 -4.30 -12.61 0.98
N TYR A 21 -3.77 -13.68 1.59
CA TYR A 21 -2.71 -14.50 1.00
C TYR A 21 -3.11 -15.11 -0.35
N GLY A 22 -4.33 -15.64 -0.45
CA GLY A 22 -4.88 -16.15 -1.71
C GLY A 22 -5.00 -15.07 -2.80
N ILE A 23 -5.38 -13.84 -2.43
CA ILE A 23 -5.38 -12.70 -3.36
C ILE A 23 -3.96 -12.38 -3.82
N PHE A 24 -2.96 -12.34 -2.93
CA PHE A 24 -1.58 -12.05 -3.32
C PHE A 24 -0.98 -13.09 -4.26
N ARG A 25 -1.29 -14.38 -4.03
CA ARG A 25 -0.80 -15.49 -4.84
C ARG A 25 -1.54 -15.61 -6.17
N SER A 26 -2.87 -15.52 -6.16
CA SER A 26 -3.69 -15.81 -7.34
C SER A 26 -4.01 -14.57 -8.16
N GLN A 27 -4.14 -13.39 -7.53
CA GLN A 27 -4.53 -12.14 -8.20
C GLN A 27 -3.35 -11.19 -8.46
N THR A 28 -2.11 -11.65 -8.39
CA THR A 28 -0.94 -10.84 -8.77
C THR A 28 -1.10 -10.29 -10.19
N HIS A 29 -1.63 -11.08 -11.12
CA HIS A 29 -1.94 -10.67 -12.49
C HIS A 29 -3.01 -9.56 -12.62
N GLN A 30 -3.83 -9.34 -11.59
CA GLN A 30 -4.84 -8.27 -11.57
C GLN A 30 -4.25 -6.94 -11.10
N LEU A 31 -3.04 -6.91 -10.53
CA LEU A 31 -2.40 -5.68 -10.07
C LEU A 31 -2.34 -4.56 -11.13
N PRO A 32 -1.99 -4.79 -12.41
CA PRO A 32 -2.05 -3.74 -13.43
C PRO A 32 -3.48 -3.24 -13.72
N ASN A 33 -4.51 -4.05 -13.47
CA ASN A 33 -5.92 -3.64 -13.64
C ASN A 33 -6.48 -2.93 -12.40
N ILE A 34 -6.03 -3.34 -11.21
CA ILE A 34 -6.41 -2.77 -9.92
C ILE A 34 -5.67 -1.44 -9.73
N ALA A 35 -4.38 -1.41 -9.91
CA ALA A 35 -3.54 -0.24 -9.70
C ALA A 35 -2.99 0.30 -11.03
N SER A 36 -3.83 0.44 -12.08
CA SER A 36 -3.39 0.91 -13.41
C SER A 36 -2.71 2.29 -13.42
N ASP A 37 -2.98 3.11 -12.40
CA ASP A 37 -2.32 4.40 -12.17
C ASP A 37 -0.84 4.23 -11.76
N MET A 38 -0.51 3.12 -11.11
CA MET A 38 0.81 2.84 -10.54
C MET A 38 1.55 1.74 -11.30
N ILE A 39 0.86 0.69 -11.73
CA ILE A 39 1.38 -0.47 -12.47
C ILE A 39 0.76 -0.46 -13.85
N HIS A 40 1.58 -0.24 -14.86
CA HIS A 40 1.14 -0.20 -16.26
C HIS A 40 1.05 -1.58 -16.89
N ASN A 41 2.02 -2.45 -16.58
CA ASN A 41 2.07 -3.77 -17.19
C ASN A 41 2.71 -4.81 -16.28
N ALA A 42 2.31 -6.07 -16.45
CA ALA A 42 2.86 -7.21 -15.75
C ALA A 42 2.98 -8.39 -16.73
N GLU A 43 4.21 -8.86 -16.96
CA GLU A 43 4.52 -9.93 -17.91
C GLU A 43 5.28 -11.05 -17.22
N ILE A 44 4.98 -12.30 -17.58
CA ILE A 44 5.79 -13.45 -17.16
C ILE A 44 6.83 -13.72 -18.23
N HIS A 45 8.10 -13.76 -17.84
CA HIS A 45 9.18 -14.18 -18.74
C HIS A 45 9.40 -15.70 -18.68
N GLU A 46 9.46 -16.26 -17.48
CA GLU A 46 9.74 -17.69 -17.26
C GLU A 46 8.86 -18.24 -16.13
N GLY A 47 8.28 -19.43 -16.35
CA GLY A 47 7.45 -20.13 -15.38
C GLY A 47 6.02 -19.59 -15.30
N ASP A 48 5.52 -19.44 -14.07
CA ASP A 48 4.13 -19.07 -13.77
C ASP A 48 4.04 -17.99 -12.68
N TRP A 49 2.83 -17.51 -12.40
CA TRP A 49 2.61 -16.56 -11.30
C TRP A 49 2.94 -17.14 -9.93
N GLU A 50 2.78 -18.46 -9.77
CA GLU A 50 2.78 -19.12 -8.46
C GLU A 50 4.01 -19.99 -8.18
N THR A 51 4.82 -20.26 -9.21
CA THR A 51 5.94 -21.22 -9.10
C THR A 51 7.22 -20.52 -8.61
N PRO A 52 7.88 -21.01 -7.55
CA PRO A 52 9.18 -20.49 -7.12
C PRO A 52 10.22 -20.64 -8.25
N GLY A 53 11.06 -19.62 -8.44
CA GLY A 53 12.00 -19.54 -9.56
C GLY A 53 11.42 -18.88 -10.83
N SER A 54 10.11 -18.63 -10.90
CA SER A 54 9.51 -17.93 -12.03
C SER A 54 9.95 -16.48 -12.10
N ILE A 55 10.25 -15.98 -13.29
CA ILE A 55 10.69 -14.61 -13.54
C ILE A 55 9.52 -13.80 -14.10
N LYS A 56 9.18 -12.72 -13.39
CA LYS A 56 8.11 -11.78 -13.71
C LYS A 56 8.71 -10.41 -13.95
N SER A 57 8.24 -9.70 -14.98
CA SER A 57 8.59 -8.31 -15.23
C SER A 57 7.39 -7.39 -14.98
N TRP A 58 7.65 -6.27 -14.33
CA TRP A 58 6.68 -5.26 -14.00
C TRP A 58 7.12 -3.93 -14.57
N ASN A 59 6.18 -3.23 -15.20
CA ASN A 59 6.31 -1.83 -15.57
C ASN A 59 5.41 -1.00 -14.67
N TYR A 60 5.99 -0.06 -13.95
CA TYR A 60 5.30 0.75 -12.96
C TYR A 60 5.86 2.16 -12.93
N THR A 61 5.09 3.11 -12.43
CA THR A 61 5.51 4.51 -12.31
C THR A 61 5.62 4.91 -10.85
N ILE A 62 6.80 5.38 -10.46
CA ILE A 62 7.06 5.96 -9.14
C ILE A 62 7.48 7.41 -9.35
N GLU A 63 6.80 8.34 -8.67
CA GLU A 63 7.11 9.77 -8.71
C GLU A 63 7.19 10.37 -10.13
N GLY A 64 6.41 9.82 -11.07
CA GLY A 64 6.37 10.25 -12.47
C GLY A 64 7.44 9.63 -13.37
N ASN A 65 8.34 8.80 -12.83
CA ASN A 65 9.30 8.03 -13.62
C ASN A 65 8.76 6.63 -13.89
N VAL A 66 8.63 6.28 -15.16
CA VAL A 66 8.30 4.91 -15.59
C VAL A 66 9.54 4.04 -15.38
N LEU A 67 9.41 3.04 -14.53
CA LEU A 67 10.44 2.10 -14.15
C LEU A 67 10.02 0.68 -14.55
N SER A 68 11.01 -0.11 -14.91
CA SER A 68 10.84 -1.54 -15.18
C SER A 68 11.68 -2.35 -14.21
N LEU A 69 11.10 -3.36 -13.58
CA LEU A 69 11.81 -4.35 -12.79
C LEU A 69 11.49 -5.77 -13.26
N LYS A 70 12.41 -6.69 -13.03
CA LYS A 70 12.17 -8.12 -13.06
C LYS A 70 12.44 -8.71 -11.70
N GLU A 71 11.50 -9.47 -11.22
CA GLU A 71 11.58 -10.18 -9.96
C GLU A 71 11.38 -11.68 -10.17
N THR A 72 11.99 -12.46 -9.30
CA THR A 72 11.78 -13.89 -9.19
C THR A 72 11.27 -14.25 -7.81
N ILE A 73 10.44 -15.28 -7.73
CA ILE A 73 10.03 -15.82 -6.44
C ILE A 73 11.20 -16.62 -5.87
N GLU A 74 11.83 -16.13 -4.81
CA GLU A 74 12.94 -16.80 -4.13
C GLU A 74 12.42 -17.85 -3.15
N LYS A 75 11.35 -17.54 -2.40
CA LYS A 75 10.76 -18.46 -1.41
C LYS A 75 9.27 -18.22 -1.25
N ILE A 76 8.50 -19.29 -1.09
CA ILE A 76 7.10 -19.27 -0.67
C ILE A 76 7.01 -20.05 0.63
N ASP A 77 6.42 -19.46 1.65
CA ASP A 77 6.16 -20.07 2.95
C ASP A 77 4.65 -20.06 3.18
N GLU A 78 3.99 -21.17 2.84
CA GLU A 78 2.53 -21.29 2.95
C GLU A 78 2.07 -21.34 4.42
N GLU A 79 2.92 -21.87 5.31
CA GLU A 79 2.66 -21.96 6.75
C GLU A 79 2.62 -20.57 7.40
N ASN A 80 3.64 -19.75 7.13
CA ASN A 80 3.71 -18.38 7.64
C ASN A 80 3.00 -17.36 6.75
N LYS A 81 2.34 -17.82 5.67
CA LYS A 81 1.68 -16.97 4.67
C LYS A 81 2.59 -15.83 4.20
N SER A 82 3.85 -16.18 3.91
CA SER A 82 4.85 -15.25 3.45
C SER A 82 5.46 -15.65 2.10
N ILE A 83 5.84 -14.66 1.32
CA ILE A 83 6.43 -14.83 0.00
C ILE A 83 7.59 -13.86 -0.12
N THR A 84 8.76 -14.38 -0.47
CA THR A 84 9.96 -13.61 -0.72
C THR A 84 10.25 -13.56 -2.21
N TYR A 85 10.24 -12.34 -2.74
CA TYR A 85 10.60 -12.00 -4.09
C TYR A 85 12.01 -11.41 -4.10
N LYS A 86 12.77 -11.69 -5.16
CA LYS A 86 14.10 -11.15 -5.37
C LYS A 86 14.14 -10.46 -6.72
N VAL A 87 14.63 -9.22 -6.74
CA VAL A 87 14.86 -8.52 -8.00
C VAL A 87 16.08 -9.12 -8.69
N VAL A 88 15.88 -9.55 -9.94
CA VAL A 88 16.90 -10.16 -10.80
C VAL A 88 17.38 -9.21 -11.89
N ASP A 89 16.55 -8.25 -12.31
CA ASP A 89 16.88 -7.29 -13.36
C ASP A 89 16.05 -6.00 -13.24
N GLY A 90 16.47 -4.94 -13.92
CA GLY A 90 15.70 -3.69 -14.05
C GLY A 90 16.34 -2.46 -13.42
N ASP A 91 15.61 -1.34 -13.44
CA ASP A 91 16.13 -0.02 -13.05
C ASP A 91 16.54 0.06 -11.58
N VAL A 92 15.89 -0.75 -10.73
CA VAL A 92 16.26 -0.91 -9.31
C VAL A 92 17.72 -1.34 -9.17
N LEU A 93 18.22 -2.26 -10.02
CA LEU A 93 19.57 -2.77 -9.90
C LEU A 93 20.66 -1.78 -10.34
N LYS A 94 20.28 -0.65 -10.94
CA LYS A 94 21.21 0.45 -11.24
C LYS A 94 21.60 1.23 -9.98
N LEU A 95 20.72 1.23 -8.97
CA LEU A 95 20.88 1.94 -7.70
C LEU A 95 21.26 0.99 -6.55
N TYR A 96 20.76 -0.24 -6.59
CA TYR A 96 20.98 -1.26 -5.56
C TYR A 96 21.65 -2.48 -6.17
N LYS A 97 22.70 -3.01 -5.54
CA LYS A 97 23.35 -4.25 -5.97
C LYS A 97 22.43 -5.46 -5.85
N SER A 98 21.57 -5.48 -4.83
CA SER A 98 20.58 -6.53 -4.60
C SER A 98 19.35 -5.94 -3.94
N MET A 99 18.15 -6.43 -4.28
CA MET A 99 16.93 -6.10 -3.55
C MET A 99 16.03 -7.34 -3.42
N LYS A 100 15.53 -7.58 -2.22
CA LYS A 100 14.58 -8.66 -1.88
C LYS A 100 13.37 -8.05 -1.19
N VAL A 101 12.20 -8.46 -1.60
CA VAL A 101 10.92 -8.01 -1.04
C VAL A 101 10.22 -9.21 -0.44
N THR A 102 10.06 -9.22 0.88
CA THR A 102 9.29 -10.25 1.59
C THR A 102 7.95 -9.68 2.01
N ILE A 103 6.89 -10.33 1.58
CA ILE A 103 5.52 -10.02 1.95
C ILE A 103 5.03 -11.10 2.89
N GLN A 104 4.54 -10.75 4.07
CA GLN A 104 3.99 -11.66 5.05
C GLN A 104 2.60 -11.21 5.48
N VAL A 105 1.67 -12.15 5.63
CA VAL A 105 0.32 -11.86 6.09
C VAL A 105 0.04 -12.59 7.40
N THR A 106 -0.18 -11.83 8.46
CA THR A 106 -0.45 -12.36 9.80
C THR A 106 -1.93 -12.18 10.13
N ALA A 107 -2.61 -13.24 10.56
CA ALA A 107 -3.99 -13.14 11.02
C ALA A 107 -4.07 -12.37 12.34
N LYS A 108 -5.03 -11.46 12.48
CA LYS A 108 -5.40 -10.84 13.76
C LYS A 108 -6.63 -11.54 14.33
N ASN A 109 -6.75 -11.48 15.67
CA ASN A 109 -7.83 -12.11 16.42
C ASN A 109 -9.22 -11.54 16.09
N ASP A 110 -9.29 -10.34 15.50
CA ASP A 110 -10.52 -9.63 15.15
C ASP A 110 -11.08 -10.05 13.77
N GLY A 111 -10.49 -11.05 13.10
CA GLY A 111 -10.84 -11.45 11.74
C GLY A 111 -10.25 -10.56 10.64
N SER A 112 -9.52 -9.51 11.02
CA SER A 112 -8.63 -8.73 10.16
C SER A 112 -7.25 -9.38 10.03
N SER A 113 -6.38 -8.82 9.20
CA SER A 113 -5.01 -9.28 9.00
C SER A 113 -4.04 -8.12 9.01
N LEU A 114 -2.80 -8.39 9.42
CA LEU A 114 -1.69 -7.48 9.29
C LEU A 114 -0.82 -7.94 8.14
N MET A 115 -0.71 -7.11 7.11
CA MET A 115 0.22 -7.32 6.02
C MET A 115 1.53 -6.62 6.35
N LYS A 116 2.61 -7.39 6.44
CA LYS A 116 3.97 -6.90 6.66
C LYS A 116 4.75 -7.00 5.35
N VAL A 117 5.28 -5.87 4.90
CA VAL A 117 6.15 -5.79 3.71
C VAL A 117 7.54 -5.43 4.19
N ILE A 118 8.53 -6.22 3.80
CA ILE A 118 9.93 -6.11 4.20
C ILE A 118 10.76 -5.99 2.92
N ILE A 119 11.63 -4.99 2.84
CA ILE A 119 12.58 -4.82 1.75
C ILE A 119 14.00 -4.91 2.31
N ASP A 120 14.70 -5.97 1.97
CA ASP A 120 16.13 -6.13 2.20
C ASP A 120 16.88 -5.67 0.95
N TYR A 121 17.75 -4.68 1.10
CA TYR A 121 18.46 -4.07 -0.01
C TYR A 121 19.96 -3.93 0.28
N GLU A 122 20.75 -4.01 -0.78
CA GLU A 122 22.17 -3.71 -0.77
C GLU A 122 22.40 -2.53 -1.70
N LYS A 123 22.73 -1.36 -1.14
CA LYS A 123 23.09 -0.16 -1.89
C LYS A 123 24.31 -0.43 -2.75
N LEU A 124 24.29 0.06 -3.99
CA LEU A 124 25.45 -0.03 -4.88
C LEU A 124 26.59 0.89 -4.39
N LYS A 125 26.22 2.06 -3.86
CA LYS A 125 27.12 3.07 -3.30
C LYS A 125 26.53 3.64 -2.00
N GLU A 126 27.38 4.10 -1.09
CA GLU A 126 26.94 4.66 0.21
C GLU A 126 26.00 5.88 0.05
N ASP A 127 26.13 6.61 -1.06
CA ASP A 127 25.33 7.78 -1.45
C ASP A 127 23.94 7.42 -2.04
N SER A 128 23.63 6.13 -2.22
CA SER A 128 22.37 5.73 -2.85
C SER A 128 21.19 6.00 -1.90
N PRO A 129 20.07 6.56 -2.43
CA PRO A 129 18.88 6.83 -1.61
C PRO A 129 18.29 5.53 -1.06
N ASP A 130 17.63 5.61 0.08
CA ASP A 130 16.95 4.47 0.68
C ASP A 130 15.66 4.12 -0.09
N PRO A 131 15.32 2.83 -0.27
CA PRO A 131 14.19 2.41 -1.08
C PRO A 131 12.82 2.58 -0.41
N HIS A 132 12.62 3.67 0.33
CA HIS A 132 11.32 4.08 0.89
C HIS A 132 10.20 4.17 -0.16
N PRO A 133 10.38 4.80 -1.34
CA PRO A 133 9.30 4.88 -2.31
C PRO A 133 8.88 3.50 -2.84
N TYR A 134 9.82 2.54 -2.92
CA TYR A 134 9.50 1.16 -3.29
C TYR A 134 8.71 0.44 -2.19
N LEU A 135 9.03 0.68 -0.92
CA LEU A 135 8.30 0.13 0.22
C LEU A 135 6.86 0.63 0.24
N GLU A 136 6.66 1.94 0.12
CA GLU A 136 5.32 2.54 0.07
C GLU A 136 4.53 2.08 -1.15
N PHE A 137 5.18 1.99 -2.31
CA PHE A 137 4.59 1.46 -3.52
C PHE A 137 4.10 0.03 -3.33
N ALA A 138 4.95 -0.87 -2.82
CA ALA A 138 4.61 -2.26 -2.58
C ALA A 138 3.46 -2.38 -1.57
N ALA A 139 3.52 -1.65 -0.45
CA ALA A 139 2.45 -1.65 0.54
C ALA A 139 1.12 -1.14 -0.03
N LYS A 140 1.14 -0.05 -0.79
CA LYS A 140 -0.07 0.54 -1.38
C LYS A 140 -0.69 -0.35 -2.46
N ALA A 141 0.11 -0.87 -3.39
CA ALA A 141 -0.37 -1.74 -4.46
C ALA A 141 -1.04 -3.02 -3.89
N ASN A 142 -0.39 -3.62 -2.90
CA ASN A 142 -0.92 -4.80 -2.23
C ASN A 142 -2.17 -4.51 -1.41
N LEU A 143 -2.21 -3.36 -0.72
CA LEU A 143 -3.40 -2.93 -0.01
C LEU A 143 -4.58 -2.68 -0.97
N GLU A 144 -4.34 -2.04 -2.11
CA GLU A 144 -5.39 -1.83 -3.12
C GLU A 144 -5.89 -3.16 -3.68
N ALA A 145 -5.01 -4.13 -3.90
CA ALA A 145 -5.40 -5.48 -4.32
C ALA A 145 -6.31 -6.16 -3.28
N ALA A 146 -5.93 -6.11 -2.00
CA ALA A 146 -6.73 -6.69 -0.92
C ALA A 146 -8.07 -5.95 -0.72
N ALA A 147 -8.12 -4.64 -0.93
CA ALA A 147 -9.34 -3.84 -0.81
C ALA A 147 -10.31 -4.03 -2.00
N ARG A 148 -9.79 -4.04 -3.24
CA ARG A 148 -10.63 -4.20 -4.44
C ARG A 148 -11.07 -5.65 -4.65
N GLY A 149 -10.25 -6.63 -4.26
CA GLY A 149 -10.64 -8.05 -4.22
C GLY A 149 -11.80 -8.37 -3.25
N HIS A 150 -12.19 -7.42 -2.38
CA HIS A 150 -13.28 -7.57 -1.42
C HIS A 150 -14.43 -6.55 -1.58
N GLY A 151 -14.37 -5.63 -2.55
CA GLY A 151 -15.36 -4.54 -2.67
C GLY A 151 -15.34 -3.52 -1.51
N THR A 152 -14.27 -3.46 -0.71
CA THR A 152 -14.16 -2.60 0.48
C THR A 152 -13.60 -1.20 0.19
N TYR A 153 -13.44 -0.86 -1.10
CA TYR A 153 -12.90 0.42 -1.59
C TYR A 153 -13.62 1.67 -1.02
N LEU A 154 -14.91 1.54 -0.66
CA LEU A 154 -15.70 2.62 -0.05
C LEU A 154 -15.30 2.97 1.40
N CYS A 155 -14.68 2.04 2.14
CA CYS A 155 -14.38 2.23 3.56
C CYS A 155 -13.02 2.92 3.80
N TRP A 156 -12.03 2.69 2.93
CA TRP A 156 -10.67 3.18 3.12
C TRP A 156 -10.45 4.62 2.65
N HIS A 157 -11.16 5.05 1.59
CA HIS A 157 -11.15 6.45 1.15
C HIS A 157 -11.81 7.41 2.15
N ALA A 158 -12.65 6.89 3.07
CA ALA A 158 -13.25 7.65 4.16
C ALA A 158 -12.28 7.83 5.34
N ASP A 159 -11.42 6.83 5.61
CA ASP A 159 -10.50 6.80 6.74
C ASP A 159 -9.24 7.64 6.48
N ARG A 160 -8.62 7.48 5.29
CA ARG A 160 -7.41 8.24 4.92
C ARG A 160 -7.68 9.73 4.66
N ARG A 161 -8.90 10.09 4.26
CA ARG A 161 -9.32 11.51 4.23
C ARG A 161 -9.45 12.08 5.64
N HIS A 162 -9.91 11.31 6.63
CA HIS A 162 -10.00 11.78 8.01
C HIS A 162 -8.61 11.96 8.66
N GLU A 163 -7.67 11.04 8.45
CA GLU A 163 -6.31 11.19 8.99
C GLU A 163 -5.56 12.37 8.36
N ALA A 164 -5.64 12.56 7.05
CA ALA A 164 -5.02 13.70 6.37
C ALA A 164 -5.64 15.07 6.77
N ILE A 165 -6.91 15.10 7.16
CA ILE A 165 -7.57 16.29 7.72
C ILE A 165 -7.08 16.54 9.16
N SER A 166 -6.95 15.48 9.97
CA SER A 166 -6.45 15.57 11.35
C SER A 166 -5.00 16.08 11.44
N GLU A 167 -4.12 15.64 10.52
CA GLU A 167 -2.73 16.13 10.48
C GLU A 167 -2.63 17.58 10.00
N LYS A 168 -3.49 18.01 9.07
CA LYS A 168 -3.57 19.42 8.66
C LYS A 168 -4.10 20.31 9.78
N GLU A 169 -5.09 19.88 10.55
CA GLU A 169 -5.60 20.63 11.71
C GLU A 169 -4.57 20.74 12.85
N LYS A 170 -3.84 19.67 13.14
CA LYS A 170 -2.78 19.70 14.17
C LYS A 170 -1.62 20.63 13.81
N ASN A 171 -1.24 20.71 12.54
CA ASN A 171 -0.15 21.59 12.10
C ASN A 171 -0.58 23.07 12.05
N ASN A 172 -1.86 23.36 11.77
CA ASN A 172 -2.34 24.74 11.71
C ASN A 172 -2.53 25.40 13.10
N ASN A 173 -2.76 24.59 14.14
CA ASN A 173 -2.90 25.11 15.51
C ASN A 173 -1.57 25.50 16.21
N ASN A 174 -0.41 25.29 15.57
CA ASN A 174 0.88 25.72 16.11
C ASN A 174 1.44 27.02 15.47
N LYS A 175 0.66 27.71 14.63
CA LYS A 175 0.99 29.07 14.15
C LYS A 175 -0.09 30.05 14.56
N GLY A 176 0.11 30.68 15.73
CA GLY A 176 -0.44 32.01 15.99
C GLY A 176 -1.26 32.15 17.28
N ILE A 177 -0.59 32.14 18.43
CA ILE A 177 -1.07 32.91 19.57
C ILE A 177 -0.83 34.39 19.25
N LYS A 178 -1.86 35.13 18.84
CA LYS A 178 -2.07 36.53 19.24
C LYS A 178 -3.50 36.98 18.91
N GLY A 179 -4.32 37.13 19.97
CA GLY A 179 -5.50 37.97 19.96
C GLY A 179 -6.80 37.30 20.41
N GLU A 180 -7.05 37.24 21.72
CA GLU A 180 -8.41 37.26 22.29
C GLU A 180 -8.92 38.72 22.40
N PRO A 181 -10.21 39.00 22.67
CA PRO A 181 -11.43 38.23 22.38
C PRO A 181 -12.55 39.12 21.80
N HIS A 182 -13.53 38.52 21.09
CA HIS A 182 -14.90 39.03 21.16
C HIS A 182 -15.91 37.90 20.98
N ALA A 183 -16.52 37.51 22.10
CA ALA A 183 -17.64 36.61 22.18
C ALA A 183 -18.92 37.30 21.69
N ARG A 184 -19.61 36.70 20.70
CA ARG A 184 -21.07 36.76 20.46
C ARG A 184 -21.45 35.49 19.70
N ASP A 185 -21.90 34.45 20.40
CA ASP A 185 -23.32 34.05 20.50
C ASP A 185 -24.06 34.08 19.16
N VAL A 186 -24.41 32.90 18.62
CA VAL A 186 -25.76 32.55 18.14
C VAL A 186 -25.83 31.03 17.90
N ARG A 187 -26.30 30.35 18.95
CA ARG A 187 -27.50 29.50 18.99
C ARG A 187 -27.83 28.58 17.80
N MET A 188 -27.82 27.28 18.12
CA MET A 188 -28.58 26.19 17.51
C MET A 188 -29.97 26.59 16.98
N LYS A 189 -30.34 26.08 15.80
CA LYS A 189 -31.73 25.75 15.47
C LYS A 189 -31.81 24.55 14.52
N LEU A 190 -32.13 23.40 15.12
CA LEU A 190 -32.88 22.32 14.49
C LEU A 190 -34.26 22.84 14.04
N GLY A 191 -34.73 22.41 12.87
CA GLY A 191 -36.11 22.53 12.42
C GLY A 191 -36.29 21.58 11.23
N VAL A 192 -36.84 20.37 11.42
CA VAL A 192 -38.27 20.03 11.48
C VAL A 192 -39.06 20.54 10.27
N TRP A 193 -39.47 19.56 9.45
CA TRP A 193 -40.43 19.62 8.35
C TRP A 193 -41.81 20.15 8.77
N PRO A 194 -42.56 20.73 7.82
CA PRO A 194 -43.86 20.15 7.43
C PRO A 194 -44.01 20.12 5.90
N GLY A 195 -44.51 19.06 5.27
CA GLY A 195 -45.90 18.60 5.38
C GLY A 195 -46.74 19.21 4.25
N ARG A 196 -46.98 18.44 3.17
CA ARG A 196 -48.08 18.69 2.22
C ARG A 196 -48.53 17.38 1.59
N ALA A 197 -49.70 16.93 2.02
CA ALA A 197 -50.65 16.21 1.17
C ALA A 197 -51.60 17.25 0.54
N PRO A 198 -52.38 16.84 -0.49
CA PRO A 198 -53.81 16.80 -0.21
C PRO A 198 -54.49 15.50 -0.65
N LEU A 199 -55.54 15.18 0.11
CA LEU A 199 -56.51 14.11 -0.07
C LEU A 199 -57.50 14.43 -1.20
N LYS A 200 -58.23 13.40 -1.60
CA LYS A 200 -59.51 13.45 -2.28
C LYS A 200 -60.63 13.71 -1.29
#